data_AF-A0AAV0CWI3-F1
#
_entry.id   AF-A0AAV0CWI3-F1
#
_cell.length_a   1.000
_cell.length_b   1.000
_cell.length_c   1.000
_cell.angle_alpha   90.00
_cell.angle_beta   90.00
_cell.angle_gamma   90.00
#
_symmetry.space_group_name_H-M   'P 1'
#
loop_
_entity.id
_entity.type
_entity.pdbx_description
1 polymer ?
#
loop_
_entity_poly.entity_id
_entity_poly.type
_entity_poly.pdbx_seq_one_letter_code
_entity_poly.pdbx_strand_id
1 'polypeptide(L)'
;MYSSSQQISQLLALKMKESKLIKHAGLDSTVFLRIYILGLKIFGPTTIVVILFLVPVNASDVTLSFLSKDLVVSEIDNFSISNVSPRSTKFFVHIGMEYLFTFWTCLLLYKEYETVTSMRSKFLASRDGDIEEANGRLTNHPEQFTVLVRNIPRDSSDKSVSKTVGNYFKENYPHEYLCHHVVYDVKSIVKLVKKRHSFGNMMDRYSKKGNDTLSRRSGFLGLFGKQQTYLEYYQDQTEKLDKKLKKKREKILEGPEYMHATAFVTFKTRWGAAVCAQTQIDQNPLLWLTSRAPEPRDIEWKNLSISPLSITFRRIFIAILLFALISFYMIPIAFVQSLANLEGLEKAAPFLRPLIEW
;
A
#
# COMPACT_ATOMS: atom_id res chain seq x y z
N MET A 1 21.31 -30.80 15.39
CA MET A 1 20.40 -31.50 14.44
C MET A 1 19.05 -30.82 14.24
N TYR A 2 18.42 -30.20 15.26
CA TYR A 2 17.11 -29.51 15.10
C TYR A 2 17.16 -28.27 14.18
N SER A 3 18.28 -27.52 14.18
CA SER A 3 18.44 -26.33 13.34
C SER A 3 18.54 -26.67 11.84
N SER A 4 19.28 -27.74 11.50
CA SER A 4 19.48 -28.17 10.11
C SER A 4 18.21 -28.74 9.49
N SER A 5 17.39 -29.50 10.25
CA SER A 5 16.10 -30.00 9.76
C SER A 5 15.08 -28.87 9.57
N GLN A 6 15.13 -27.84 10.42
CA GLN A 6 14.28 -26.65 10.30
C GLN A 6 14.68 -25.78 9.10
N GLN A 7 15.98 -25.66 8.81
CA GLN A 7 16.49 -25.00 7.60
C GLN A 7 16.09 -25.76 6.31
N ILE A 8 16.20 -27.09 6.31
CA ILE A 8 15.77 -27.92 5.18
C ILE A 8 14.23 -27.84 5.00
N SER A 9 13.48 -27.79 6.10
CA SER A 9 12.02 -27.59 6.09
C SER A 9 11.63 -26.22 5.51
N GLN A 10 12.38 -25.16 5.82
CA GLN A 10 12.20 -23.84 5.21
C GLN A 10 12.54 -23.82 3.72
N LEU A 11 13.60 -24.51 3.28
CA LEU A 11 13.91 -24.70 1.85
C LEU A 11 12.82 -25.49 1.12
N LEU A 12 12.14 -26.42 1.80
CA LEU A 12 10.98 -27.14 1.28
C LEU A 12 9.78 -26.22 0.99
N ALA A 13 9.70 -25.04 1.60
CA ALA A 13 8.67 -24.05 1.29
C ALA A 13 8.72 -23.60 -0.20
N LEU A 14 9.91 -23.65 -0.84
CA LEU A 14 10.08 -23.36 -2.27
C LEU A 14 9.45 -24.43 -3.18
N LYS A 15 9.12 -25.62 -2.67
CA LYS A 15 8.47 -26.68 -3.44
C LYS A 15 6.95 -26.56 -3.51
N MET A 16 6.35 -25.58 -2.83
CA MET A 16 4.91 -25.42 -2.86
C MET A 16 4.47 -24.95 -4.25
N LYS A 17 3.49 -25.66 -4.84
CA LYS A 17 2.91 -25.31 -6.14
C LYS A 17 2.21 -23.95 -6.06
N GLU A 18 2.34 -23.14 -7.10
CA GLU A 18 1.71 -21.80 -7.21
C GLU A 18 0.20 -21.85 -6.94
N SER A 19 -0.51 -22.88 -7.43
CA SER A 19 -1.96 -23.04 -7.19
C SER A 19 -2.32 -23.22 -5.71
N LYS A 20 -1.47 -23.89 -4.92
CA LYS A 20 -1.65 -24.03 -3.47
C LYS A 20 -1.34 -22.71 -2.75
N LEU A 21 -0.35 -21.98 -3.23
CA LEU A 21 0.02 -20.68 -2.69
C LEU A 21 -1.10 -19.65 -2.88
N ILE A 22 -1.73 -19.62 -4.06
CA ILE A 22 -2.87 -18.74 -4.35
C ILE A 22 -4.04 -19.02 -3.41
N LYS A 23 -4.37 -20.29 -3.16
CA LYS A 23 -5.46 -20.66 -2.25
C LYS A 23 -5.16 -20.35 -0.78
N HIS A 24 -3.89 -20.42 -0.38
CA HIS A 24 -3.51 -20.24 1.03
C HIS A 24 -3.23 -18.77 1.40
N ALA A 25 -2.43 -18.08 0.59
CA ALA A 25 -1.95 -16.72 0.87
C ALA A 25 -2.62 -15.65 0.00
N GLY A 26 -3.28 -16.04 -1.09
CA GLY A 26 -3.91 -15.12 -2.05
C GLY A 26 -3.08 -14.90 -3.31
N LEU A 27 -3.73 -14.30 -4.32
CA LEU A 27 -3.10 -13.99 -5.60
C LEU A 27 -1.99 -12.95 -5.45
N ASP A 28 -2.23 -11.87 -4.70
CA ASP A 28 -1.30 -10.74 -4.59
C ASP A 28 0.05 -11.17 -4.00
N SER A 29 0.04 -11.98 -2.94
CA SER A 29 1.27 -12.54 -2.36
C SER A 29 2.00 -13.47 -3.33
N THR A 30 1.26 -14.23 -4.14
CA THR A 30 1.85 -15.10 -5.17
C THR A 30 2.54 -14.26 -6.24
N VAL A 31 1.87 -13.23 -6.76
CA VAL A 31 2.44 -12.32 -7.77
C VAL A 31 3.67 -11.58 -7.20
N PHE A 32 3.63 -11.17 -5.94
CA PHE A 32 4.77 -10.55 -5.27
C PHE A 32 6.00 -11.46 -5.23
N LEU A 33 5.82 -12.75 -4.92
CA LEU A 33 6.93 -13.73 -4.96
C LEU A 33 7.47 -13.94 -6.38
N ARG A 34 6.61 -13.87 -7.39
CA ARG A 34 7.03 -13.98 -8.79
C ARG A 34 7.93 -12.84 -9.23
N ILE A 35 7.85 -11.65 -8.62
CA ILE A 35 8.81 -10.54 -8.88
C ILE A 35 10.24 -10.99 -8.56
N TYR A 36 10.46 -11.70 -7.45
CA TYR A 36 11.79 -12.22 -7.11
C TYR A 36 12.25 -13.32 -8.05
N ILE A 37 11.34 -14.23 -8.43
CA ILE A 37 11.65 -15.30 -9.39
C ILE A 37 11.98 -14.71 -10.77
N LEU A 38 11.25 -13.69 -11.22
CA LEU A 38 11.53 -12.94 -12.43
C LEU A 38 12.90 -12.27 -12.35
N GLY A 39 13.21 -11.62 -11.22
CA GLY A 39 14.53 -11.03 -10.98
C GLY A 39 15.66 -12.05 -11.14
N LEU A 40 15.52 -13.24 -10.54
CA LEU A 40 16.50 -14.33 -10.71
C LEU A 40 16.60 -14.82 -12.16
N LYS A 41 15.50 -14.87 -12.91
CA LYS A 41 15.49 -15.26 -14.33
C LYS A 41 16.14 -14.20 -15.24
N ILE A 42 16.00 -12.92 -14.90
CA ILE A 42 16.64 -11.82 -15.64
C ILE A 42 18.12 -11.78 -15.31
N PHE A 43 18.47 -11.66 -14.03
CA PHE A 43 19.85 -11.42 -13.60
C PHE A 43 20.72 -12.66 -13.60
N GLY A 44 20.17 -13.86 -13.35
CA GLY A 44 20.97 -15.10 -13.26
C GLY A 44 21.78 -15.39 -14.55
N PRO A 45 21.13 -15.56 -15.71
CA PRO A 45 21.82 -15.76 -16.98
C PRO A 45 22.69 -14.56 -17.37
N THR A 46 22.19 -13.33 -17.16
CA THR A 46 22.92 -12.09 -17.46
C THR A 46 24.25 -12.05 -16.72
N THR A 47 24.28 -12.37 -15.42
CA THR A 47 25.51 -12.42 -14.61
C THR A 47 26.51 -13.44 -15.16
N ILE A 48 26.05 -14.63 -15.57
CA ILE A 48 26.93 -15.65 -16.18
C ILE A 48 27.57 -15.11 -17.45
N VAL A 49 26.79 -14.46 -18.31
CA VAL A 49 27.31 -13.88 -19.56
C VAL A 49 28.26 -12.70 -19.29
N VAL A 50 27.95 -11.85 -18.30
CA VAL A 50 28.86 -10.76 -17.88
C VAL A 50 30.21 -11.33 -17.42
N ILE A 51 30.20 -12.36 -16.57
CA ILE A 51 31.42 -12.99 -16.04
C ILE A 51 32.24 -13.66 -17.15
N LEU A 52 31.58 -14.34 -18.09
CA LEU A 52 32.27 -15.09 -19.14
C LEU A 52 32.76 -14.23 -20.30
N PHE A 53 32.10 -13.10 -20.59
CA PHE A 53 32.38 -12.29 -21.78
C PHE A 53 32.84 -10.87 -21.44
N LEU A 54 32.05 -10.10 -20.68
CA LEU A 54 32.37 -8.69 -20.42
C LEU A 54 33.58 -8.53 -19.49
N VAL A 55 33.69 -9.35 -18.44
CA VAL A 55 34.81 -9.27 -17.50
C VAL A 55 36.16 -9.54 -18.20
N PRO A 56 36.33 -10.61 -19.01
CA PRO A 56 37.57 -10.81 -19.77
C PRO A 56 37.86 -9.71 -20.80
N VAL A 57 36.83 -9.21 -21.48
CA VAL A 57 36.99 -8.11 -22.46
C VAL A 57 37.51 -6.85 -21.78
N ASN A 58 37.00 -6.52 -20.60
CA ASN A 58 37.44 -5.36 -19.84
C ASN A 58 38.83 -5.57 -19.22
N ALA A 59 39.10 -6.76 -18.66
CA ALA A 59 40.38 -7.10 -18.05
C ALA A 59 41.54 -7.21 -19.07
N SER A 60 41.23 -7.43 -20.35
CA SER A 60 42.23 -7.54 -21.42
C SER A 60 42.89 -6.21 -21.80
N ASP A 61 42.41 -5.08 -21.28
CA ASP A 61 42.99 -3.77 -21.49
C ASP A 61 43.85 -3.35 -20.27
N VAL A 62 44.78 -2.43 -20.48
CA VAL A 62 45.79 -2.01 -19.48
C VAL A 62 45.71 -0.49 -19.27
N THR A 63 44.70 0.17 -19.84
CA THR A 63 44.57 1.64 -19.85
C THR A 63 44.55 2.20 -18.43
N LEU A 64 43.89 1.51 -17.49
CA LEU A 64 43.74 2.00 -16.13
C LEU A 64 45.02 1.91 -15.29
N SER A 65 45.92 0.95 -15.58
CA SER A 65 47.21 0.88 -14.88
C SER A 65 48.18 1.98 -15.31
N PHE A 66 47.97 2.60 -16.47
CA PHE A 66 48.69 3.81 -16.87
C PHE A 66 48.15 5.07 -16.18
N LEU A 67 46.84 5.11 -15.93
CA LEU A 67 46.14 6.25 -15.33
C LEU A 67 46.09 6.22 -13.79
N SER A 68 46.39 5.09 -13.16
CA SER A 68 46.43 4.93 -11.69
C SER A 68 47.48 5.81 -10.99
N LYS A 69 48.41 6.41 -11.74
CA LYS A 69 49.36 7.40 -11.23
C LYS A 69 48.68 8.74 -10.90
N ASP A 70 47.65 9.11 -11.66
CA ASP A 70 46.99 10.42 -11.56
C ASP A 70 45.56 10.32 -10.96
N LEU A 71 44.97 9.12 -10.94
CA LEU A 71 43.60 8.88 -10.48
C LEU A 71 43.54 7.85 -9.35
N VAL A 72 42.57 8.00 -8.45
CA VAL A 72 42.21 6.95 -7.47
C VAL A 72 41.44 5.88 -8.22
N VAL A 73 42.06 4.72 -8.39
CA VAL A 73 41.54 3.57 -9.13
C VAL A 73 41.37 2.40 -8.19
N SER A 74 40.18 1.83 -8.12
CA SER A 74 39.93 0.60 -7.37
C SER A 74 40.30 -0.63 -8.20
N GLU A 75 40.69 -1.73 -7.55
CA GLU A 75 40.99 -3.00 -8.26
C GLU A 75 39.80 -3.51 -9.09
N ILE A 76 38.57 -3.22 -8.65
CA ILE A 76 37.35 -3.60 -9.36
C ILE A 76 37.13 -2.81 -10.65
N ASP A 77 37.72 -1.63 -10.78
CA ASP A 77 37.59 -0.78 -11.98
C ASP A 77 38.32 -1.40 -13.18
N ASN A 78 39.29 -2.29 -12.94
CA ASN A 78 39.96 -3.05 -13.99
C ASN A 78 39.00 -3.99 -14.75
N PHE A 79 37.88 -4.38 -14.13
CA PHE A 79 36.84 -5.21 -14.73
C PHE A 79 35.69 -4.42 -15.34
N SER A 80 35.75 -3.08 -15.29
CA SER A 80 34.71 -2.17 -15.79
C SER A 80 35.08 -1.59 -17.15
N ILE A 81 34.10 -0.91 -17.78
CA ILE A 81 34.28 -0.20 -19.04
C ILE A 81 35.31 0.94 -18.92
N SER A 82 35.62 1.42 -17.71
CA SER A 82 36.67 2.42 -17.44
C SER A 82 38.07 1.95 -17.81
N ASN A 83 38.33 0.64 -17.84
CA ASN A 83 39.62 0.10 -18.28
C ASN A 83 39.75 0.02 -19.81
N VAL A 84 38.65 0.20 -20.57
CA VAL A 84 38.67 0.10 -22.03
C VAL A 84 39.24 1.38 -22.65
N SER A 85 40.27 1.22 -23.48
CA SER A 85 40.93 2.34 -24.18
C SER A 85 39.95 3.18 -25.02
N PRO A 86 40.06 4.52 -25.01
CA PRO A 86 39.26 5.38 -25.89
C PRO A 86 39.45 4.99 -27.36
N ARG A 87 38.35 4.96 -28.13
CA ARG A 87 38.31 4.52 -29.55
C ARG A 87 38.56 3.02 -29.80
N SER A 88 38.57 2.19 -28.75
CA SER A 88 38.67 0.74 -28.90
C SER A 88 37.45 0.13 -29.59
N THR A 89 37.66 -0.93 -30.38
CA THR A 89 36.57 -1.72 -30.96
C THR A 89 35.80 -2.52 -29.90
N LYS A 90 36.36 -2.67 -28.68
CA LYS A 90 35.71 -3.36 -27.55
C LYS A 90 34.38 -2.73 -27.15
N PHE A 91 34.17 -1.43 -27.40
CA PHE A 91 32.87 -0.76 -27.16
C PHE A 91 31.72 -1.39 -27.95
N PHE A 92 31.97 -1.97 -29.13
CA PHE A 92 30.94 -2.69 -29.87
C PHE A 92 30.44 -3.94 -29.14
N VAL A 93 31.30 -4.58 -28.34
CA VAL A 93 30.89 -5.69 -27.47
C VAL A 93 29.90 -5.20 -26.43
N HIS A 94 30.18 -4.08 -25.75
CA HIS A 94 29.24 -3.49 -24.79
C HIS A 94 27.90 -3.12 -25.41
N ILE A 95 27.92 -2.48 -26.59
CA ILE A 95 26.69 -2.13 -27.31
C ILE A 95 25.89 -3.38 -27.68
N GLY A 96 26.55 -4.41 -28.22
CA GLY A 96 25.89 -5.68 -28.57
C GLY A 96 25.29 -6.37 -27.35
N MET A 97 26.03 -6.39 -26.24
CA MET A 97 25.58 -6.95 -24.96
C MET A 97 24.39 -6.19 -24.38
N GLU A 98 24.37 -4.86 -24.48
CA GLU A 98 23.26 -4.03 -24.04
C GLU A 98 21.97 -4.34 -24.80
N TYR A 99 22.04 -4.46 -26.14
CA TYR A 99 20.89 -4.88 -26.95
C TYR A 99 20.43 -6.29 -26.60
N LEU A 100 21.36 -7.22 -26.39
CA LEU A 100 21.05 -8.60 -26.00
C LEU A 100 20.32 -8.65 -24.64
N PHE A 101 20.83 -7.95 -23.64
CA PHE A 101 20.24 -7.91 -22.29
C PHE A 101 18.90 -7.19 -22.27
N THR A 102 18.77 -6.08 -23.01
CA THR A 102 17.50 -5.37 -23.17
C THR A 102 16.46 -6.29 -23.82
N PHE A 103 16.80 -6.94 -24.93
CA PHE A 103 15.91 -7.88 -25.61
C PHE A 103 15.50 -9.05 -24.71
N TRP A 104 16.45 -9.67 -24.00
CA TRP A 104 16.19 -10.74 -23.04
C TRP A 104 15.23 -10.30 -21.92
N THR A 105 15.48 -9.12 -21.35
CA THR A 105 14.65 -8.56 -20.28
C THR A 105 13.24 -8.26 -20.76
N CYS A 106 13.09 -7.61 -21.93
CA CYS A 106 11.78 -7.35 -22.53
C CYS A 106 11.01 -8.64 -22.85
N LEU A 107 11.68 -9.68 -23.37
CA LEU A 107 11.05 -10.99 -23.61
C LEU A 107 10.53 -11.63 -22.33
N LEU A 108 11.32 -11.62 -21.25
CA LEU A 108 10.90 -12.18 -19.97
C LEU A 108 9.77 -11.36 -19.34
N LEU A 109 9.84 -10.03 -19.40
CA LEU A 109 8.76 -9.16 -18.93
C LEU A 109 7.47 -9.41 -19.69
N TYR A 110 7.53 -9.56 -21.02
CA TYR A 110 6.36 -9.85 -21.84
C TYR A 110 5.71 -11.18 -21.46
N LYS A 111 6.49 -12.27 -21.37
CA LYS A 111 6.02 -13.59 -20.95
C LYS A 111 5.45 -13.59 -19.53
N GLU A 112 6.10 -12.86 -18.63
CA GLU A 112 5.66 -12.77 -17.26
C GLU A 112 4.34 -11.99 -17.13
N TYR A 113 4.21 -10.90 -17.88
CA TYR A 113 3.00 -10.08 -17.92
C TYR A 113 1.81 -10.88 -18.44
N GLU A 114 2.00 -11.68 -19.50
CA GLU A 114 0.98 -12.60 -20.01
C GLU A 114 0.57 -13.63 -18.94
N THR A 115 1.55 -14.22 -18.25
CA THR A 115 1.30 -15.20 -17.20
C THR A 115 0.51 -14.59 -16.03
N VAL A 116 0.90 -13.40 -15.55
CA VAL A 116 0.21 -12.66 -14.47
C VAL A 116 -1.21 -12.28 -14.89
N THR A 117 -1.39 -11.84 -16.13
CA THR A 117 -2.72 -11.49 -16.67
C THR A 117 -3.63 -12.73 -16.75
N SER A 118 -3.11 -13.86 -17.19
CA SER A 118 -3.82 -15.14 -17.22
C SER A 118 -4.21 -15.61 -15.82
N MET A 119 -3.28 -15.55 -14.85
CA MET A 119 -3.55 -15.89 -13.45
C MET A 119 -4.61 -14.98 -12.84
N ARG A 120 -4.52 -13.66 -13.07
CA ARG A 120 -5.52 -12.70 -12.61
C ARG A 120 -6.90 -13.00 -13.18
N SER A 121 -7.00 -13.26 -14.49
CA SER A 121 -8.27 -13.56 -15.15
C SER A 121 -8.88 -14.86 -14.60
N LYS A 122 -8.06 -15.91 -14.45
CA LYS A 122 -8.48 -17.18 -13.83
C LYS A 122 -8.92 -17.00 -12.39
N PHE A 123 -8.19 -16.22 -11.59
CA PHE A 123 -8.51 -15.96 -10.20
C PHE A 123 -9.81 -15.18 -10.06
N LEU A 124 -10.03 -14.14 -10.86
CA LEU A 124 -11.28 -13.37 -10.85
C LEU A 124 -12.48 -14.23 -11.28
N ALA A 125 -12.30 -15.13 -12.26
CA ALA A 125 -13.34 -16.06 -12.69
C ALA A 125 -13.58 -17.20 -11.69
N SER A 126 -12.54 -17.75 -11.05
CA SER A 126 -12.68 -18.84 -10.06
C SER A 126 -13.23 -18.36 -8.73
N ARG A 127 -12.91 -17.13 -8.34
CA ARG A 127 -13.50 -16.45 -7.17
C ARG A 127 -15.02 -16.33 -7.30
N ASP A 128 -15.54 -16.39 -8.52
CA ASP A 128 -16.97 -16.43 -8.81
C ASP A 128 -17.58 -17.85 -8.76
N GLY A 129 -16.76 -18.91 -8.77
CA GLY A 129 -17.18 -20.32 -8.73
C GLY A 129 -17.18 -20.96 -7.33
N ASP A 130 -16.36 -20.45 -6.40
CA ASP A 130 -16.35 -20.89 -4.99
C ASP A 130 -17.63 -20.47 -4.20
N ILE A 131 -18.64 -19.96 -4.91
CA ILE A 131 -19.95 -19.51 -4.43
C ILE A 131 -20.83 -20.69 -3.96
N GLU A 132 -20.51 -21.93 -4.32
CA GLU A 132 -21.41 -23.08 -4.13
C GLU A 132 -21.02 -24.08 -3.02
N GLU A 133 -19.75 -24.15 -2.57
CA GLU A 133 -19.31 -25.35 -1.82
C GLU A 133 -18.92 -25.11 -0.33
N ALA A 134 -18.71 -23.86 0.11
CA ALA A 134 -18.28 -23.59 1.49
C ALA A 134 -19.45 -23.15 2.41
N ASN A 135 -20.14 -24.13 3.01
CA ASN A 135 -21.00 -23.94 4.20
C ASN A 135 -22.24 -23.03 4.06
N GLY A 136 -22.83 -22.88 2.87
CA GLY A 136 -24.08 -22.12 2.68
C GLY A 136 -23.96 -20.61 3.00
N ARG A 137 -22.75 -20.11 3.22
CA ARG A 137 -22.45 -18.67 3.27
C ARG A 137 -21.97 -18.26 1.89
N LEU A 138 -22.89 -17.65 1.14
CA LEU A 138 -22.61 -16.96 -0.09
C LEU A 138 -21.48 -15.95 0.16
N THR A 139 -20.24 -16.29 -0.26
CA THR A 139 -19.08 -15.40 -0.24
C THR A 139 -19.21 -14.37 -1.36
N ASN A 140 -20.33 -13.65 -1.35
CA ASN A 140 -20.57 -12.56 -2.26
C ASN A 140 -19.60 -11.45 -1.89
N HIS A 141 -18.64 -11.25 -2.76
CA HIS A 141 -17.70 -10.14 -2.77
C HIS A 141 -18.48 -8.85 -3.08
N PRO A 142 -18.86 -8.04 -2.06
CA PRO A 142 -19.77 -6.91 -2.26
C PRO A 142 -19.16 -5.84 -3.18
N GLU A 143 -17.84 -5.82 -3.30
CA GLU A 143 -17.11 -4.90 -4.16
C GLU A 143 -17.38 -5.11 -5.66
N GLN A 144 -17.79 -6.31 -6.08
CA GLN A 144 -18.15 -6.58 -7.48
C GLN A 144 -19.52 -5.98 -7.87
N PHE A 145 -20.38 -5.74 -6.89
CA PHE A 145 -21.73 -5.23 -7.08
C PHE A 145 -21.87 -3.76 -6.72
N THR A 146 -20.84 -3.18 -6.09
CA THR A 146 -20.92 -1.85 -5.49
C THR A 146 -20.00 -0.86 -6.21
N VAL A 147 -20.55 0.30 -6.52
CA VAL A 147 -19.86 1.44 -7.11
C VAL A 147 -19.76 2.55 -6.08
N LEU A 148 -18.57 3.11 -5.92
CA LEU A 148 -18.34 4.30 -5.13
C LEU A 148 -18.62 5.53 -5.99
N VAL A 149 -19.59 6.33 -5.57
CA VAL A 149 -20.02 7.59 -6.20
C VAL A 149 -19.55 8.75 -5.35
N ARG A 150 -18.79 9.68 -5.92
CA ARG A 150 -18.24 10.87 -5.26
C ARG A 150 -18.71 12.15 -5.93
N ASN A 151 -18.65 13.25 -5.18
CA ASN A 151 -18.99 14.60 -5.63
C ASN A 151 -20.42 14.70 -6.18
N ILE A 152 -21.36 14.14 -5.42
CA ILE A 152 -22.80 14.23 -5.70
C ILE A 152 -23.24 15.70 -5.58
N PRO A 153 -23.92 16.27 -6.59
CA PRO A 153 -24.44 17.63 -6.50
C PRO A 153 -25.43 17.73 -5.34
N ARG A 154 -25.30 18.79 -4.54
CA ARG A 154 -26.28 19.11 -3.51
C ARG A 154 -27.35 19.97 -4.16
N ASP A 155 -28.54 19.41 -4.30
CA ASP A 155 -29.68 20.17 -4.81
C ASP A 155 -30.05 21.28 -3.81
N SER A 156 -30.47 22.44 -4.34
CA SER A 156 -30.84 23.60 -3.52
C SER A 156 -32.22 23.42 -2.88
N SER A 157 -33.10 22.64 -3.50
CA SER A 157 -34.44 22.31 -3.00
C SER A 157 -34.45 21.19 -1.97
N ASP A 158 -33.73 20.10 -2.21
CA ASP A 158 -33.77 18.90 -1.38
C ASP A 158 -32.41 18.63 -0.71
N LYS A 159 -32.34 18.83 0.62
CA LYS A 159 -31.06 18.74 1.36
C LYS A 159 -30.55 17.30 1.54
N SER A 160 -31.34 16.29 1.18
CA SER A 160 -31.00 14.89 1.40
C SER A 160 -30.27 14.28 0.21
N VAL A 161 -28.94 14.09 0.35
CA VAL A 161 -28.08 13.40 -0.63
C VAL A 161 -28.61 12.01 -0.97
N SER A 162 -29.20 11.31 0.00
CA SER A 162 -29.78 9.98 -0.19
C SER A 162 -30.93 10.00 -1.22
N LYS A 163 -31.79 11.02 -1.18
CA LYS A 163 -32.90 11.12 -2.12
C LYS A 163 -32.41 11.46 -3.53
N THR A 164 -31.42 12.36 -3.66
CA THR A 164 -30.79 12.69 -4.94
C THR A 164 -30.19 11.46 -5.61
N VAL A 165 -29.39 10.66 -4.88
CA VAL A 165 -28.81 9.41 -5.38
C VAL A 165 -29.91 8.40 -5.73
N GLY A 166 -30.91 8.25 -4.85
CA GLY A 166 -32.02 7.33 -5.07
C GLY A 166 -32.80 7.64 -6.35
N ASN A 167 -33.16 8.90 -6.57
CA ASN A 167 -33.90 9.33 -7.77
C ASN A 167 -33.03 9.14 -9.02
N TYR A 168 -31.79 9.63 -8.99
CA TYR A 168 -30.87 9.55 -10.12
C TYR A 168 -30.68 8.10 -10.62
N PHE A 169 -30.37 7.17 -9.72
CA PHE A 169 -30.11 5.78 -10.13
C PHE A 169 -31.37 4.98 -10.44
N LYS A 170 -32.53 5.33 -9.86
CA LYS A 170 -33.81 4.73 -10.26
C LYS A 170 -34.23 5.14 -11.67
N GLU A 171 -33.99 6.39 -12.04
CA GLU A 171 -34.32 6.90 -13.37
C GLU A 171 -33.37 6.37 -14.44
N ASN A 172 -32.06 6.36 -14.17
CA ASN A 172 -31.05 5.96 -15.16
C ASN A 172 -30.77 4.45 -15.20
N TYR A 173 -31.01 3.72 -14.10
CA TYR A 173 -30.72 2.29 -13.99
C TYR A 173 -31.89 1.50 -13.35
N PRO A 174 -33.12 1.56 -13.91
CA PRO A 174 -34.33 1.05 -13.25
C PRO A 174 -34.31 -0.45 -12.94
N HIS A 175 -33.73 -1.26 -13.82
CA HIS A 175 -33.69 -2.72 -13.66
C HIS A 175 -32.51 -3.19 -12.80
N GLU A 176 -31.40 -2.45 -12.83
CA GLU A 176 -30.12 -2.82 -12.24
C GLU A 176 -29.90 -2.27 -10.83
N TYR A 177 -30.51 -1.12 -10.50
CA TYR A 177 -30.37 -0.51 -9.19
C TYR A 177 -30.97 -1.38 -8.07
N LEU A 178 -30.19 -1.64 -7.02
CA LEU A 178 -30.64 -2.35 -5.82
C LEU A 178 -30.86 -1.39 -4.65
N CYS A 179 -29.79 -0.73 -4.20
CA CYS A 179 -29.83 0.18 -3.06
C CYS A 179 -28.62 1.12 -3.05
N HIS A 180 -28.59 2.04 -2.10
CA HIS A 180 -27.43 2.90 -1.87
C HIS A 180 -27.21 3.15 -0.38
N HIS A 181 -25.96 3.44 -0.03
CA HIS A 181 -25.53 3.79 1.32
C HIS A 181 -24.73 5.10 1.28
N VAL A 182 -25.26 6.16 1.90
CA VAL A 182 -24.58 7.46 1.97
C VAL A 182 -23.49 7.42 3.04
N VAL A 183 -22.37 8.12 2.78
CA VAL A 183 -21.27 8.22 3.74
C VAL A 183 -21.52 9.38 4.71
N TYR A 184 -21.39 9.12 6.01
CA TYR A 184 -21.61 10.09 7.09
C TYR A 184 -20.30 10.54 7.74
N ASP A 185 -20.26 11.78 8.27
CA ASP A 185 -19.15 12.25 9.09
C ASP A 185 -19.18 11.58 10.48
N VAL A 186 -18.44 10.49 10.59
CA VAL A 186 -18.32 9.71 11.82
C VAL A 186 -17.10 10.07 12.66
N LYS A 187 -16.34 11.14 12.36
CA LYS A 187 -15.09 11.46 13.08
C LYS A 187 -15.28 11.55 14.58
N SER A 188 -16.38 12.17 15.03
CA SER A 188 -16.68 12.32 16.46
C SER A 188 -17.13 11.01 17.11
N ILE A 189 -17.81 10.13 16.37
CA ILE A 189 -18.21 8.79 16.82
C ILE A 189 -16.98 7.90 16.96
N VAL A 190 -16.08 7.89 15.97
CA VAL A 190 -14.87 7.06 16.00
C VAL A 190 -14.02 7.38 17.23
N LYS A 191 -13.87 8.66 17.59
CA LYS A 191 -13.17 9.06 18.83
C LYS A 191 -13.83 8.48 20.09
N LEU A 192 -15.16 8.50 20.17
CA LEU A 192 -15.90 7.94 21.31
C LEU A 192 -15.84 6.42 21.35
N VAL A 193 -15.95 5.73 20.21
CA VAL A 193 -15.84 4.27 20.11
C VAL A 193 -14.45 3.80 20.54
N LYS A 194 -13.38 4.48 20.11
CA LYS A 194 -12.01 4.18 20.56
C LYS A 194 -11.87 4.34 22.07
N LYS A 195 -12.43 5.41 22.65
CA LYS A 195 -12.43 5.62 24.11
C LYS A 195 -13.21 4.52 24.84
N ARG A 196 -14.37 4.14 24.31
CA ARG A 196 -15.22 3.05 24.84
C ARG A 196 -14.50 1.70 24.81
N HIS A 197 -13.84 1.38 23.69
CA HIS A 197 -13.02 0.17 23.56
C HIS A 197 -11.83 0.18 24.53
N SER A 198 -11.18 1.33 24.73
CA SER A 198 -10.10 1.45 25.70
C SER A 198 -10.59 1.18 27.13
N PHE A 199 -11.76 1.68 27.52
CA PHE A 199 -12.35 1.40 28.83
C PHE A 199 -12.80 -0.05 28.98
N GLY A 200 -13.37 -0.66 27.93
CA GLY A 200 -13.66 -2.11 27.92
C GLY A 200 -12.40 -2.95 28.16
N ASN A 201 -11.31 -2.65 27.45
CA ASN A 201 -10.04 -3.34 27.66
C ASN A 201 -9.48 -3.18 29.08
N MET A 202 -9.68 -2.02 29.71
CA MET A 202 -9.27 -1.80 31.11
C MET A 202 -10.16 -2.60 32.05
N MET A 203 -11.48 -2.59 31.85
CA MET A 203 -12.43 -3.39 32.62
C MET A 203 -12.08 -4.88 32.57
N ASP A 204 -11.78 -5.43 31.39
CA ASP A 204 -11.36 -6.83 31.23
C ASP A 204 -10.06 -7.15 31.99
N ARG A 205 -9.09 -6.23 32.00
CA ARG A 205 -7.85 -6.39 32.78
C ARG A 205 -8.11 -6.43 34.28
N TYR A 206 -8.96 -5.54 34.79
CA TYR A 206 -9.27 -5.50 36.22
C TYR A 206 -10.13 -6.70 36.63
N SER A 207 -11.08 -7.13 35.81
CA SER A 207 -11.88 -8.33 36.04
C SER A 207 -11.00 -9.59 36.14
N LYS A 208 -10.03 -9.76 35.23
CA LYS A 208 -9.08 -10.90 35.28
C LYS A 208 -8.13 -10.88 36.48
N LYS A 209 -7.84 -9.70 37.04
CA LYS A 209 -6.89 -9.56 38.14
C LYS A 209 -7.47 -10.01 39.49
N GLY A 210 -8.79 -10.19 39.60
CA GLY A 210 -9.45 -10.70 40.81
C GLY A 210 -9.29 -9.82 42.07
N ASN A 211 -8.70 -8.62 41.94
CA ASN A 211 -8.46 -7.71 43.05
C ASN A 211 -9.57 -6.66 43.13
N ASP A 212 -10.71 -7.03 43.72
CA ASP A 212 -11.81 -6.11 44.03
C ASP A 212 -11.51 -5.15 45.21
N THR A 213 -10.32 -5.24 45.81
CA THR A 213 -9.95 -4.47 47.00
C THR A 213 -9.46 -3.05 46.71
N LEU A 214 -9.13 -2.74 45.44
CA LEU A 214 -8.67 -1.43 45.05
C LEU A 214 -9.86 -0.52 44.73
N SER A 215 -10.09 0.44 45.61
CA SER A 215 -11.22 1.37 45.50
C SER A 215 -10.77 2.78 45.17
N ARG A 216 -11.56 3.50 44.38
CA ARG A 216 -11.33 4.89 43.97
C ARG A 216 -12.57 5.72 44.30
N ARG A 217 -12.39 6.98 44.70
CA ARG A 217 -13.51 7.92 44.83
C ARG A 217 -13.90 8.48 43.45
N SER A 218 -15.21 8.57 43.16
CA SER A 218 -15.71 8.85 41.80
C SER A 218 -15.44 10.26 41.25
N GLY A 219 -15.10 11.23 42.11
CA GLY A 219 -15.05 12.65 41.76
C GLY A 219 -13.73 13.16 41.20
N PHE A 220 -13.64 14.48 41.05
CA PHE A 220 -12.50 15.17 40.44
C PHE A 220 -11.19 14.77 41.12
N LEU A 221 -10.22 14.29 40.32
CA LEU A 221 -8.92 13.77 40.75
C LEU A 221 -8.96 12.62 41.79
N GLY A 222 -10.13 12.05 42.10
CA GLY A 222 -10.29 11.03 43.15
C GLY A 222 -10.39 11.60 44.57
N LEU A 223 -10.64 12.90 44.72
CA LEU A 223 -10.71 13.58 46.02
C LEU A 223 -12.13 13.59 46.61
N PHE A 224 -13.16 13.64 45.77
CA PHE A 224 -14.56 13.78 46.18
C PHE A 224 -15.43 12.61 45.69
N GLY A 225 -16.58 12.39 46.34
CA GLY A 225 -17.60 11.43 45.90
C GLY A 225 -17.50 10.01 46.49
N LYS A 226 -18.44 9.15 46.09
CA LYS A 226 -18.60 7.79 46.59
C LYS A 226 -17.37 6.92 46.29
N GLN A 227 -17.01 6.07 47.25
CA GLN A 227 -16.00 5.04 47.11
C GLN A 227 -16.59 3.91 46.24
N GLN A 228 -15.94 3.59 45.14
CA GLN A 228 -16.40 2.59 44.16
C GLN A 228 -15.21 1.77 43.66
N THR A 229 -15.44 0.53 43.27
CA THR A 229 -14.39 -0.34 42.74
C THR A 229 -13.99 0.12 41.34
N TYR A 230 -12.74 -0.12 40.91
CA TYR A 230 -12.29 0.22 39.56
C TYR A 230 -13.19 -0.39 38.47
N LEU A 231 -13.69 -1.61 38.69
CA LEU A 231 -14.61 -2.29 37.77
C LEU A 231 -15.92 -1.54 37.60
N GLU A 232 -16.57 -1.17 38.71
CA GLU A 232 -17.80 -0.36 38.72
C GLU A 232 -17.60 1.00 38.04
N TYR A 233 -16.44 1.64 38.27
CA TYR A 233 -16.10 2.89 37.60
C TYR A 233 -16.04 2.75 36.08
N TYR A 234 -15.31 1.75 35.56
CA TYR A 234 -15.22 1.55 34.12
C TYR A 234 -16.56 1.11 33.51
N GLN A 235 -17.38 0.38 34.25
CA GLN A 235 -18.74 0.03 33.84
C GLN A 235 -19.63 1.28 33.70
N ASP A 236 -19.68 2.15 34.71
CA ASP A 236 -20.43 3.41 34.66
C ASP A 236 -19.92 4.34 33.55
N GLN A 237 -18.60 4.45 33.36
CA GLN A 237 -18.04 5.24 32.26
C GLN A 237 -18.40 4.67 30.89
N THR A 238 -18.43 3.34 30.74
CA THR A 238 -18.83 2.66 29.51
C THR A 238 -20.31 2.92 29.21
N GLU A 239 -21.17 2.82 30.21
CA GLU A 239 -22.60 3.11 30.06
C GLU A 239 -22.87 4.58 29.69
N LYS A 240 -22.15 5.52 30.35
CA LYS A 240 -22.19 6.95 30.01
C LYS A 240 -21.74 7.21 28.57
N LEU A 241 -20.72 6.50 28.10
CA LEU A 241 -20.26 6.59 26.71
C LEU A 241 -21.27 5.97 25.73
N ASP A 242 -21.87 4.83 26.06
CA ASP A 242 -22.86 4.16 25.20
C ASP A 242 -24.13 5.02 25.05
N LYS A 243 -24.59 5.67 26.13
CA LYS A 243 -25.66 6.69 26.08
C LYS A 243 -25.29 7.88 25.19
N LYS A 244 -24.07 8.42 25.31
CA LYS A 244 -23.58 9.51 24.46
C LYS A 244 -23.45 9.08 22.99
N LEU A 245 -23.01 7.85 22.74
CA LEU A 245 -22.89 7.27 21.40
C LEU A 245 -24.27 7.13 20.75
N LYS A 246 -25.27 6.60 21.48
CA LYS A 246 -26.64 6.47 20.98
C LYS A 246 -27.21 7.82 20.55
N LYS A 247 -27.17 8.83 21.43
CA LYS A 247 -27.63 10.20 21.12
C LYS A 247 -26.93 10.81 19.91
N LYS A 248 -25.60 10.61 19.78
CA LYS A 248 -24.86 11.13 18.63
C LYS A 248 -25.16 10.39 17.32
N ARG A 249 -25.41 9.07 17.38
CA ARG A 249 -25.80 8.29 16.20
C ARG A 249 -27.14 8.75 15.65
N GLU A 250 -28.13 8.91 16.52
CA GLU A 250 -29.46 9.44 16.17
C GLU A 250 -29.32 10.82 15.51
N LYS A 251 -28.58 11.74 16.14
CA LYS A 251 -28.33 13.08 15.58
C LYS A 251 -27.64 13.07 14.19
N ILE A 252 -26.74 12.14 13.94
CA ILE A 252 -26.03 12.03 12.65
C ILE A 252 -26.93 11.44 11.55
N LEU A 253 -27.80 10.49 11.90
CA LEU A 253 -28.74 9.89 10.95
C LEU A 253 -29.84 10.89 10.55
N GLU A 254 -30.28 11.74 11.47
CA GLU A 254 -31.30 12.75 11.22
C GLU A 254 -30.76 14.02 10.53
N GLY A 255 -29.48 14.34 10.74
CA GLY A 255 -28.89 15.60 10.27
C GLY A 255 -28.32 15.53 8.85
N PRO A 256 -28.88 16.25 7.85
CA PRO A 256 -28.32 16.29 6.49
C PRO A 256 -26.93 16.94 6.43
N GLU A 257 -26.57 17.76 7.43
CA GLU A 257 -25.25 18.39 7.55
C GLU A 257 -24.11 17.37 7.69
N TYR A 258 -24.39 16.20 8.28
CA TYR A 258 -23.40 15.14 8.49
C TYR A 258 -23.27 14.22 7.29
N MET A 259 -24.07 14.40 6.23
CA MET A 259 -23.98 13.60 5.00
C MET A 259 -22.91 14.17 4.07
N HIS A 260 -21.94 13.33 3.72
CA HIS A 260 -20.98 13.66 2.67
C HIS A 260 -21.62 13.52 1.28
N ALA A 261 -21.09 14.25 0.30
CA ALA A 261 -21.45 14.12 -1.11
C ALA A 261 -20.83 12.85 -1.74
N THR A 262 -20.85 11.73 -1.00
CA THR A 262 -20.28 10.44 -1.36
C THR A 262 -21.25 9.34 -0.95
N ALA A 263 -21.49 8.37 -1.83
CA ALA A 263 -22.35 7.22 -1.57
C ALA A 263 -21.79 5.95 -2.21
N PHE A 264 -22.12 4.82 -1.62
CA PHE A 264 -21.94 3.50 -2.22
C PHE A 264 -23.27 3.10 -2.87
N VAL A 265 -23.26 2.77 -4.15
CA VAL A 265 -24.44 2.33 -4.89
C VAL A 265 -24.25 0.87 -5.24
N THR A 266 -25.21 0.04 -4.85
CA THR A 266 -25.17 -1.40 -5.10
C THR A 266 -26.16 -1.75 -6.20
N PHE A 267 -25.70 -2.59 -7.13
CA PHE A 267 -26.47 -3.07 -8.27
C PHE A 267 -26.84 -4.55 -8.09
N LYS A 268 -27.88 -5.00 -8.79
CA LYS A 268 -28.33 -6.40 -8.80
C LYS A 268 -27.35 -7.29 -9.57
N THR A 269 -26.78 -6.78 -10.66
CA THR A 269 -25.80 -7.51 -11.47
C THR A 269 -24.40 -6.92 -11.36
N ARG A 270 -23.38 -7.78 -11.50
CA ARG A 270 -21.97 -7.37 -11.59
C ARG A 270 -21.71 -6.54 -12.84
N TRP A 271 -22.40 -6.87 -13.93
CA TRP A 271 -22.28 -6.16 -15.20
C TRP A 271 -22.76 -4.71 -15.07
N GLY A 272 -23.93 -4.47 -14.46
CA GLY A 272 -24.45 -3.13 -14.22
C GLY A 272 -23.50 -2.26 -13.38
N ALA A 273 -22.92 -2.84 -12.32
CA ALA A 273 -21.89 -2.17 -11.52
C ALA A 273 -20.62 -1.85 -12.33
N ALA A 274 -20.15 -2.79 -13.15
CA ALA A 274 -18.95 -2.62 -13.97
C ALA A 274 -19.12 -1.55 -15.06
N VAL A 275 -20.30 -1.47 -15.69
CA VAL A 275 -20.64 -0.43 -16.66
C VAL A 275 -20.69 0.93 -15.97
N CYS A 276 -21.46 1.06 -14.89
CA CYS A 276 -21.59 2.32 -14.15
C CYS A 276 -20.26 2.86 -13.64
N ALA A 277 -19.34 1.99 -13.21
CA ALA A 277 -18.02 2.38 -12.73
C ALA A 277 -17.05 2.82 -13.85
N GLN A 278 -17.37 2.59 -15.12
CA GLN A 278 -16.52 2.92 -16.27
C GLN A 278 -17.09 4.03 -17.16
N THR A 279 -18.40 4.28 -17.08
CA THR A 279 -19.07 5.33 -17.85
C THR A 279 -19.03 6.67 -17.13
N GLN A 280 -18.77 7.74 -17.89
CA GLN A 280 -19.04 9.10 -17.42
C GLN A 280 -20.55 9.34 -17.42
N ILE A 281 -21.06 9.76 -16.26
CA ILE A 281 -22.50 9.84 -15.97
C ILE A 281 -23.09 11.23 -16.28
N ASP A 282 -22.31 12.29 -16.08
CA ASP A 282 -22.74 13.69 -16.22
C ASP A 282 -21.90 14.42 -17.29
N GLN A 283 -22.44 15.47 -17.90
CA GLN A 283 -21.70 16.36 -18.80
C GLN A 283 -20.51 17.01 -18.09
N ASN A 284 -20.67 17.36 -16.81
CA ASN A 284 -19.58 17.87 -16.00
C ASN A 284 -18.71 16.73 -15.46
N PRO A 285 -17.43 16.61 -15.88
CA PRO A 285 -16.56 15.50 -15.47
C PRO A 285 -16.16 15.55 -14.00
N LEU A 286 -16.47 16.63 -13.28
CA LEU A 286 -16.20 16.75 -11.85
C LEU A 286 -17.36 16.26 -10.98
N LEU A 287 -18.58 16.13 -11.52
CA LEU A 287 -19.75 15.66 -10.79
C LEU A 287 -19.96 14.16 -11.01
N TRP A 288 -20.67 13.51 -10.08
CA TRP A 288 -21.04 12.09 -10.19
C TRP A 288 -19.87 11.17 -10.54
N LEU A 289 -18.74 11.37 -9.86
CA LEU A 289 -17.53 10.59 -10.09
C LEU A 289 -17.74 9.15 -9.63
N THR A 290 -17.80 8.22 -10.57
CA THR A 290 -17.95 6.79 -10.29
C THR A 290 -16.62 6.06 -10.35
N SER A 291 -16.44 5.12 -9.45
CA SER A 291 -15.31 4.20 -9.41
C SER A 291 -15.74 2.90 -8.78
N ARG A 292 -15.10 1.78 -9.14
CA ARG A 292 -15.33 0.50 -8.45
C ARG A 292 -15.09 0.67 -6.95
N ALA A 293 -16.02 0.22 -6.12
CA ALA A 293 -15.81 0.25 -4.68
C ALA A 293 -14.71 -0.75 -4.32
N PRO A 294 -13.81 -0.43 -3.37
CA PRO A 294 -12.87 -1.40 -2.83
C PRO A 294 -13.60 -2.34 -1.84
N GLU A 295 -12.93 -3.42 -1.43
CA GLU A 295 -13.45 -4.31 -0.39
C GLU A 295 -13.74 -3.49 0.89
N PRO A 296 -14.81 -3.78 1.66
CA PRO A 296 -15.15 -3.03 2.87
C PRO A 296 -14.01 -2.87 3.90
N ARG A 297 -13.05 -3.81 3.91
CA ARG A 297 -11.87 -3.79 4.78
C ARG A 297 -10.78 -2.84 4.29
N ASP A 298 -10.72 -2.60 2.98
CA ASP A 298 -9.74 -1.73 2.32
C ASP A 298 -10.21 -0.27 2.23
N ILE A 299 -11.44 0.02 2.68
CA ILE A 299 -11.99 1.36 2.69
C ILE A 299 -11.34 2.21 3.79
N GLU A 300 -10.52 3.16 3.37
CA GLU A 300 -10.07 4.25 4.24
C GLU A 300 -11.13 5.35 4.39
N TRP A 301 -12.05 5.13 5.35
CA TRP A 301 -13.23 5.98 5.59
C TRP A 301 -12.91 7.47 5.78
N LYS A 302 -11.73 7.80 6.32
CA LYS A 302 -11.31 9.19 6.51
C LYS A 302 -11.13 9.95 5.19
N ASN A 303 -10.76 9.24 4.13
CA ASN A 303 -10.41 9.81 2.83
C ASN A 303 -11.61 9.97 1.89
N LEU A 304 -12.76 9.34 2.20
CA LEU A 304 -13.97 9.39 1.38
C LEU A 304 -14.67 10.77 1.36
N SER A 305 -14.33 11.64 2.31
CA SER A 305 -14.98 12.93 2.54
C SER A 305 -14.25 14.12 1.92
N ILE A 306 -13.15 13.89 1.20
CA ILE A 306 -12.28 14.94 0.69
C ILE A 306 -12.78 15.39 -0.69
N SER A 307 -12.96 16.70 -0.87
CA SER A 307 -13.36 17.27 -2.16
C SER A 307 -12.25 17.14 -3.21
N PRO A 308 -12.58 17.02 -4.51
CA PRO A 308 -11.59 16.87 -5.59
C PRO A 308 -10.54 17.98 -5.62
N LEU A 309 -10.95 19.24 -5.40
CA LEU A 309 -10.03 20.38 -5.34
C LEU A 309 -9.02 20.25 -4.19
N SER A 310 -9.48 19.83 -3.01
CA SER A 310 -8.57 19.59 -1.88
C SER A 310 -7.60 18.45 -2.17
N ILE A 311 -8.03 17.41 -2.89
CA ILE A 311 -7.15 16.31 -3.34
C ILE A 311 -6.05 16.86 -4.25
N THR A 312 -6.39 17.73 -5.22
CA THR A 312 -5.40 18.35 -6.13
C THR A 312 -4.37 19.19 -5.37
N PHE A 313 -4.81 20.08 -4.47
CA PHE A 313 -3.88 20.87 -3.65
C PHE A 313 -2.98 20.00 -2.76
N ARG A 314 -3.54 18.97 -2.12
CA ARG A 314 -2.75 18.02 -1.31
C ARG A 314 -1.72 17.28 -2.16
N ARG A 315 -2.07 16.89 -3.39
CA ARG A 315 -1.14 16.24 -4.31
C ARG A 315 0.03 17.15 -4.67
N ILE A 316 -0.24 18.41 -5.01
CA ILE A 316 0.80 19.41 -5.30
C ILE A 316 1.69 19.65 -4.07
N PHE A 317 1.08 19.82 -2.89
CA PHE A 317 1.82 20.01 -1.64
C PHE A 317 2.73 18.82 -1.31
N ILE A 318 2.23 17.59 -1.42
CA ILE A 318 3.02 16.37 -1.20
C ILE A 318 4.14 16.26 -2.24
N ALA A 319 3.90 16.64 -3.50
CA ALA A 319 4.92 16.63 -4.54
C ALA A 319 6.07 17.61 -4.21
N ILE A 320 5.75 18.82 -3.75
CA ILE A 320 6.76 19.80 -3.29
C ILE A 320 7.53 19.26 -2.09
N LEU A 321 6.84 18.67 -1.11
CA LEU A 321 7.49 18.07 0.06
C LEU A 321 8.41 16.92 -0.32
N LEU A 322 7.99 16.06 -1.25
CA LEU A 322 8.80 14.96 -1.76
C LEU A 322 10.03 15.48 -2.51
N PHE A 323 9.87 16.52 -3.33
CA PHE A 323 10.99 17.17 -4.01
C PHE A 323 12.01 17.74 -3.02
N ALA A 324 11.54 18.43 -1.97
CA ALA A 324 12.39 18.93 -0.91
C ALA A 324 13.09 17.80 -0.16
N LEU A 325 12.35 16.73 0.18
CA LEU A 325 12.92 15.55 0.83
C LEU A 325 14.05 14.94 -0.01
N ILE A 326 13.83 14.70 -1.30
CA ILE A 326 14.85 14.15 -2.21
C ILE A 326 16.06 15.08 -2.29
N SER A 327 15.84 16.39 -2.42
CA SER A 327 16.92 17.39 -2.50
C SER A 327 17.76 17.43 -1.23
N PHE A 328 17.14 17.44 -0.04
CA PHE A 328 17.86 17.42 1.23
C PHE A 328 18.49 16.06 1.54
N TYR A 329 17.91 14.96 1.04
CA TYR A 329 18.46 13.62 1.20
C TYR A 329 19.74 13.41 0.37
N MET A 330 20.06 14.31 -0.57
CA MET A 330 21.37 14.34 -1.23
C MET A 330 22.52 14.63 -0.25
N ILE A 331 22.27 15.37 0.84
CA ILE A 331 23.29 15.72 1.84
C ILE A 331 23.83 14.47 2.56
N PRO A 332 22.99 13.62 3.20
CA PRO A 332 23.49 12.41 3.83
C PRO A 332 24.07 11.42 2.82
N ILE A 333 23.55 11.36 1.58
CA ILE A 333 24.15 10.55 0.51
C ILE A 333 25.57 11.02 0.21
N ALA A 334 25.78 12.33 0.00
CA ALA A 334 27.10 12.91 -0.26
C ALA A 334 28.05 12.68 0.91
N PHE A 335 27.56 12.80 2.16
CA PHE A 335 28.35 12.50 3.35
C PHE A 335 28.81 11.04 3.40
N VAL A 336 27.89 10.08 3.21
CA VAL A 336 28.23 8.65 3.18
C VAL A 336 29.18 8.33 2.02
N GLN A 337 28.96 8.93 0.84
CA GLN A 337 29.86 8.77 -0.31
C GLN A 337 31.26 9.34 -0.02
N SER A 338 31.36 10.47 0.68
CA SER A 338 32.66 11.03 1.07
C SER A 338 33.42 10.12 2.05
N LEU A 339 32.71 9.45 2.97
CA LEU A 339 33.30 8.46 3.87
C LEU A 339 33.68 7.15 3.17
N ALA A 340 32.98 6.77 2.09
CA ALA A 340 33.28 5.56 1.35
C ALA A 340 34.56 5.68 0.50
N ASN A 341 34.97 6.90 0.12
CA ASN A 341 36.17 7.18 -0.66
C ASN A 341 37.22 7.93 0.18
N LEU A 342 37.76 7.25 1.21
CA LEU A 342 38.75 7.82 2.12
C LEU A 342 40.03 8.25 1.39
N GLU A 343 40.48 7.50 0.37
CA GLU A 343 41.66 7.84 -0.43
C GLU A 343 41.47 9.14 -1.23
N GLY A 344 40.27 9.34 -1.80
CA GLY A 344 39.91 10.59 -2.46
C GLY A 344 39.80 11.77 -1.49
N LEU A 345 39.27 11.52 -0.28
CA LEU A 345 39.15 12.53 0.77
C LEU A 345 40.52 12.92 1.35
N GLU A 346 41.43 11.98 1.50
CA GLU A 346 42.80 12.22 1.97
C GLU A 346 43.60 13.08 0.98
N LYS A 347 43.43 12.84 -0.33
CA LYS A 347 44.02 13.68 -1.39
C LYS A 347 43.39 15.08 -1.45
N ALA A 348 42.08 15.20 -1.24
CA ALA A 348 41.36 16.48 -1.31
C ALA A 348 41.46 17.34 -0.03
N ALA A 349 41.58 16.71 1.14
CA ALA A 349 41.58 17.32 2.46
C ALA A 349 42.71 16.73 3.34
N PRO A 350 43.99 17.10 3.09
CA PRO A 350 45.14 16.50 3.75
C PRO A 350 45.20 16.71 5.27
N PHE A 351 44.40 17.63 5.82
CA PHE A 351 44.28 17.86 7.27
C PHE A 351 43.55 16.73 8.02
N LEU A 352 42.87 15.81 7.31
CA LEU A 352 42.18 14.66 7.90
C LEU A 352 43.09 13.43 8.08
N ARG A 353 44.31 13.43 7.53
CA ARG A 353 45.29 12.34 7.66
C ARG A 353 45.50 11.82 9.09
N PRO A 354 45.67 12.68 10.12
CA PRO A 354 45.92 12.22 11.49
C PRO A 354 44.75 11.45 12.11
N LEU A 355 43.53 11.59 11.56
CA LEU A 355 42.32 10.95 12.05
C LEU A 355 42.02 9.61 11.35
N ILE A 356 42.64 9.36 10.19
CA ILE A 356 42.43 8.18 9.34
C ILE A 356 43.53 7.14 9.58
N GLU A 357 44.76 7.57 9.94
CA GLU A 357 45.90 6.69 10.22
C GLU A 357 45.94 6.12 11.65
N TRP A 358 44.94 6.42 12.49
CA TRP A 358 44.78 5.89 13.85
C TRP A 358 43.73 4.78 13.86
#